data_AF-A0A7C0W9W4-F1
#
_entry.id   AF-A0A7C0W9W4-F1
#
_cell.length_a   1.000
_cell.length_b   1.000
_cell.length_c   1.000
_cell.angle_alpha   90.00
_cell.angle_beta   90.00
_cell.angle_gamma   90.00
#
_symmetry.space_group_name_H-M   'P 1'
#
loop_
_entity.id
_entity.type
_entity.pdbx_description
1 polymer ?
#
loop_
_entity_poly.entity_id
_entity_poly.type
_entity_poly.pdbx_seq_one_letter_code
_entity_poly.pdbx_strand_id
1 'polypeptide(L)'
;YRDDDIPGYLVPPIYFNWLATDDTEQLKGVVEHNLNDIVSLYFLMHHIASIHAEPAGKISDPDDILSLARIMERRREYEKLCRFLEDFNDISRSYDRYDILYLHSMAYKRCGNHRKAIALWDEVSGRRAVESFWSGIELAKYYEHRVKDFRRALEYTLQARSICPVGTSVKADIQKRIDRLKRKIYRHQTSK
;
A
#
# COMPACT_ATOMS: atom_id res chain seq x y z
N TYR A 1 13.50 15.09 25.61
CA TYR A 1 14.28 14.36 26.62
C TYR A 1 13.61 14.59 27.95
N ARG A 2 13.36 13.52 28.73
CA ARG A 2 12.82 13.63 30.09
C ARG A 2 14.02 13.43 31.02
N ASP A 3 14.44 14.47 31.75
CA ASP A 3 15.70 14.44 32.50
C ASP A 3 15.60 13.70 33.84
N ASP A 4 14.40 13.57 34.41
CA ASP A 4 14.15 12.94 35.73
C ASP A 4 13.22 11.70 35.66
N ASP A 5 13.02 11.11 34.47
CA ASP A 5 12.12 9.95 34.30
C ASP A 5 12.85 8.63 34.58
N ILE A 6 12.16 7.70 35.25
CA ILE A 6 12.71 6.36 35.43
C ILE A 6 12.73 5.63 34.08
N PRO A 7 13.80 4.88 33.75
CA PRO A 7 13.79 4.01 32.59
C PRO A 7 12.61 3.02 32.65
N GLY A 8 11.79 2.97 31.60
CA GLY A 8 10.57 2.15 31.60
C GLY A 8 10.80 0.66 31.88
N TYR A 9 11.97 0.12 31.56
CA TYR A 9 12.32 -1.27 31.90
C TYR A 9 12.53 -1.51 33.40
N LEU A 10 12.72 -0.47 34.21
CA LEU A 10 12.82 -0.55 35.68
C LEU A 10 11.46 -0.49 36.37
N VAL A 11 10.39 -0.10 35.67
CA VAL A 11 9.03 -0.04 36.23
C VAL A 11 8.60 -1.39 36.84
N PRO A 12 8.73 -2.54 36.15
CA PRO A 12 8.31 -3.82 36.74
C PRO A 12 9.15 -4.25 37.95
N PRO A 13 10.50 -4.20 37.93
CA PRO A 13 11.32 -4.50 39.12
C PRO A 13 10.99 -3.65 40.34
N ILE A 14 10.76 -2.34 40.18
CA ILE A 14 10.41 -1.44 41.29
C ILE A 14 9.08 -1.85 41.93
N TYR A 15 8.08 -2.20 41.11
CA TYR A 15 6.79 -2.66 41.60
C TYR A 15 6.87 -3.99 42.36
N PHE A 16 7.67 -4.94 41.87
CA PHE A 16 7.89 -6.21 42.57
C PHE A 16 8.66 -6.05 43.88
N ASN A 17 9.62 -5.12 43.94
CA ASN A 17 10.31 -4.80 45.18
C ASN A 17 9.33 -4.33 46.24
N TRP A 18 8.48 -3.35 45.91
CA TRP A 18 7.42 -2.88 46.82
C TRP A 18 6.53 -4.02 47.33
N LEU A 19 6.05 -4.91 46.44
CA LEU A 19 5.22 -6.05 46.84
C LEU A 19 5.92 -7.01 47.81
N ALA A 20 7.24 -7.11 47.74
CA ALA A 20 8.03 -8.02 48.56
C ALA A 20 8.48 -7.41 49.90
N THR A 21 8.71 -6.09 49.94
CA THR A 21 9.37 -5.42 51.07
C THR A 21 8.52 -4.35 51.75
N ASP A 22 7.39 -3.97 51.16
CA ASP A 22 6.56 -2.81 51.53
C ASP A 22 7.31 -1.46 51.41
N ASP A 23 8.44 -1.43 50.69
CA ASP A 23 9.19 -0.21 50.42
C ASP A 23 8.54 0.60 49.28
N THR A 24 8.20 1.85 49.59
CA THR A 24 7.46 2.75 48.68
C THR A 24 8.34 3.85 48.07
N GLU A 25 9.63 3.93 48.42
CA GLU A 25 10.51 5.06 48.09
C GLU A 25 10.53 5.39 46.59
N GLN A 26 10.54 4.35 45.74
CA GLN A 26 10.64 4.48 44.28
C GLN A 26 9.28 4.48 43.56
N LEU A 27 8.16 4.23 44.27
CA LEU A 27 6.84 4.12 43.63
C LEU A 27 6.36 5.45 43.04
N LYS A 28 6.76 6.58 43.63
CA LYS A 28 6.41 7.90 43.11
C LYS A 28 6.86 8.06 41.65
N GLY A 29 8.10 7.65 41.35
CA GLY A 29 8.63 7.69 39.99
C GLY A 29 7.88 6.78 39.01
N VAL A 30 7.42 5.60 39.48
CA VAL A 30 6.57 4.70 38.69
C VAL A 30 5.23 5.34 38.34
N VAL A 31 4.58 6.00 39.31
CA VAL A 31 3.31 6.68 39.08
C VAL A 31 3.48 7.86 38.12
N GLU A 32 4.54 8.66 38.28
CA GLU A 32 4.85 9.79 37.40
C GLU A 32 5.16 9.34 35.97
N HIS A 33 5.94 8.28 35.80
CA HIS A 33 6.22 7.67 34.50
C HIS A 33 4.92 7.21 33.80
N ASN A 34 4.12 6.41 34.50
CA ASN A 34 2.86 5.89 33.97
C ASN A 34 1.87 7.00 33.61
N LEU A 35 1.79 8.06 34.44
CA LEU A 35 0.98 9.24 34.15
C LEU A 35 1.42 9.90 32.85
N ASN A 36 2.72 10.17 32.71
CA ASN A 36 3.28 10.79 31.53
C ASN A 36 3.07 9.94 30.27
N ASP A 37 3.16 8.62 30.38
CA ASP A 37 2.92 7.70 29.28
C ASP A 37 1.44 7.69 28.85
N ILE A 38 0.50 7.64 29.79
CA ILE A 38 -0.94 7.74 29.48
C ILE A 38 -1.25 9.07 28.78
N VAL A 39 -0.71 10.18 29.29
CA VAL A 39 -0.91 11.52 28.72
C VAL A 39 -0.27 11.62 27.33
N SER A 40 0.95 11.09 27.16
CA SER A 40 1.65 11.07 25.87
C SER A 40 0.88 10.24 24.84
N LEU A 41 0.34 9.08 25.23
CA LEU A 41 -0.50 8.24 24.37
C LEU A 41 -1.80 8.94 23.97
N TYR A 42 -2.41 9.71 24.87
CA TYR A 42 -3.58 10.53 24.53
C TYR A 42 -3.26 11.56 23.44
N PHE A 43 -2.18 12.32 23.59
CA PHE A 43 -1.77 13.30 22.58
C PHE A 43 -1.35 12.65 21.26
N LEU A 44 -0.66 11.52 21.31
CA LEU A 44 -0.31 10.74 20.13
C LEU A 44 -1.56 10.26 19.39
N MET A 45 -2.54 9.72 20.12
CA MET A 45 -3.81 9.28 19.54
C MET A 45 -4.57 10.45 18.91
N HIS A 46 -4.61 11.61 19.59
CA HIS A 46 -5.20 12.83 19.04
C HIS A 46 -4.51 13.27 17.75
N HIS A 47 -3.17 13.24 17.72
CA HIS A 47 -2.38 13.57 16.55
C HIS A 47 -2.69 12.62 15.37
N ILE A 48 -2.68 11.31 15.59
CA ILE A 48 -3.02 10.29 14.60
C ILE A 48 -4.46 10.49 14.09
N ALA A 49 -5.42 10.75 14.98
CA ALA A 49 -6.80 11.04 14.59
C ALA A 49 -6.90 12.29 13.70
N SER A 50 -6.11 13.32 13.99
CA SER A 50 -6.06 14.54 13.19
C SER A 50 -5.49 14.30 11.78
N ILE A 51 -4.52 13.40 11.62
CA ILE A 51 -3.98 12.98 10.32
C ILE A 51 -5.05 12.21 9.54
N HIS A 52 -5.78 11.30 10.21
CA HIS A 52 -6.86 10.54 9.57
C HIS A 52 -8.01 11.43 9.08
N ALA A 53 -8.30 12.52 9.78
CA ALA A 53 -9.32 13.49 9.39
C ALA A 53 -8.85 14.35 8.21
N GLU A 54 -7.62 14.86 8.28
CA GLU A 54 -7.03 15.74 7.28
C GLU A 54 -5.52 15.47 7.16
N PRO A 55 -5.12 14.61 6.21
CA PRO A 55 -3.72 14.18 6.09
C PRO A 55 -2.85 15.17 5.31
N ALA A 56 -3.46 16.00 4.45
CA ALA A 56 -2.74 16.98 3.64
C ALA A 56 -1.91 17.92 4.53
N GLY A 57 -0.62 18.08 4.18
CA GLY A 57 0.31 18.92 4.94
C GLY A 57 0.76 18.37 6.30
N LYS A 58 0.24 17.24 6.76
CA LYS A 58 0.64 16.59 8.03
C LYS A 58 1.53 15.37 7.84
N ILE A 59 1.51 14.78 6.64
CA ILE A 59 2.39 13.68 6.26
C ILE A 59 3.08 14.01 4.95
N SER A 60 4.32 13.56 4.83
CA SER A 60 5.11 13.59 3.60
C SER A 60 5.91 12.32 3.38
N ASP A 61 6.04 11.48 4.42
CA ASP A 61 6.75 10.22 4.32
C ASP A 61 5.94 9.22 3.48
N PRO A 62 6.53 8.58 2.46
CA PRO A 62 5.77 7.66 1.61
C PRO A 62 5.27 6.39 2.31
N ASP A 63 5.89 5.94 3.41
CA ASP A 63 5.39 4.81 4.19
C ASP A 63 4.16 5.16 5.04
N ASP A 64 4.08 6.39 5.55
CA ASP A 64 2.88 6.90 6.21
C ASP A 64 1.72 7.02 5.22
N ILE A 65 2.00 7.54 4.02
CA ILE A 65 1.03 7.64 2.92
C ILE A 65 0.50 6.26 2.55
N LEU A 66 1.38 5.28 2.34
CA LEU A 66 0.97 3.91 2.03
C LEU A 66 0.18 3.27 3.16
N SER A 67 0.56 3.50 4.41
CA SER A 67 -0.11 2.93 5.58
C SER A 67 -1.56 3.42 5.69
N LEU A 68 -1.78 4.73 5.52
CA LEU A 68 -3.13 5.32 5.48
C LEU A 68 -3.93 4.85 4.26
N ALA A 69 -3.30 4.79 3.08
CA ALA A 69 -3.93 4.29 1.87
C ALA A 69 -4.45 2.85 2.04
N ARG A 70 -3.65 1.98 2.66
CA ARG A 70 -4.05 0.59 2.98
C ARG A 70 -5.20 0.53 3.99
N ILE A 71 -5.28 1.46 4.94
CA ILE A 71 -6.43 1.53 5.85
C ILE A 71 -7.71 1.87 5.07
N MET A 72 -7.65 2.87 4.18
CA MET A 72 -8.80 3.24 3.34
C MET A 72 -9.21 2.10 2.39
N GLU A 73 -8.23 1.39 1.80
CA GLU A 73 -8.47 0.22 0.95
C GLU A 73 -9.17 -0.91 1.72
N ARG A 74 -8.69 -1.26 2.91
CA ARG A 74 -9.32 -2.29 3.77
C ARG A 74 -10.76 -1.93 4.14
N ARG A 75 -11.04 -0.64 4.37
CA ARG A 75 -12.38 -0.11 4.62
C ARG A 75 -13.23 0.05 3.35
N ARG A 76 -12.66 -0.19 2.17
CA ARG A 76 -13.30 -0.06 0.85
C ARG A 76 -13.75 1.37 0.53
N GLU A 77 -13.09 2.37 1.12
CA GLU A 77 -13.35 3.80 0.91
C GLU A 77 -12.66 4.27 -0.39
N TYR A 78 -12.96 3.65 -1.55
CA TYR A 78 -12.16 3.81 -2.77
C TYR A 78 -12.17 5.22 -3.35
N GLU A 79 -13.30 5.94 -3.31
CA GLU A 79 -13.39 7.31 -3.78
C GLU A 79 -12.53 8.25 -2.92
N LYS A 80 -12.52 8.02 -1.61
CA LYS A 80 -11.67 8.77 -0.67
C LYS A 80 -10.21 8.44 -0.90
N LEU A 81 -9.87 7.17 -1.08
CA LEU A 81 -8.53 6.69 -1.40
C LEU A 81 -7.99 7.32 -2.69
N CYS A 82 -8.81 7.41 -3.74
CA CYS A 82 -8.40 8.06 -4.98
C CYS A 82 -8.08 9.55 -4.77
N ARG A 83 -8.98 10.29 -4.10
CA ARG A 83 -8.72 11.72 -3.81
C ARG A 83 -7.46 11.90 -2.96
N PHE A 84 -7.32 11.07 -1.93
CA PHE A 84 -6.14 11.09 -1.06
C PHE A 84 -4.86 10.87 -1.87
N LEU A 85 -4.77 9.80 -2.67
CA LEU A 85 -3.56 9.52 -3.44
C LEU A 85 -3.33 10.47 -4.62
N GLU A 86 -4.34 11.21 -5.07
CA GLU A 86 -4.16 12.29 -6.04
C GLU A 86 -3.25 13.40 -5.47
N ASP A 87 -3.42 13.75 -4.20
CA ASP A 87 -2.62 14.78 -3.51
C ASP A 87 -1.15 14.37 -3.31
N PHE A 88 -0.84 13.06 -3.36
CA PHE A 88 0.50 12.51 -3.14
C PHE A 88 1.14 11.90 -4.40
N ASN A 89 0.59 12.21 -5.58
CA ASN A 89 1.10 11.70 -6.85
C ASN A 89 2.56 12.08 -7.11
N ASP A 90 2.95 13.33 -6.80
CA ASP A 90 4.30 13.82 -7.05
C ASP A 90 5.32 13.19 -6.10
N ILE A 91 4.95 13.05 -4.82
CA ILE A 91 5.75 12.32 -3.83
C ILE A 91 5.92 10.86 -4.25
N SER A 92 4.83 10.19 -4.62
CA SER A 92 4.87 8.78 -5.03
C SER A 92 5.81 8.55 -6.22
N ARG A 93 5.83 9.47 -7.19
CA ARG A 93 6.74 9.40 -8.35
C ARG A 93 8.18 9.74 -7.99
N SER A 94 8.39 10.79 -7.19
CA SER A 94 9.73 11.25 -6.82
C SER A 94 10.50 10.21 -6.02
N TYR A 95 9.80 9.38 -5.25
CA TYR A 95 10.36 8.28 -4.47
C TYR A 95 10.25 6.91 -5.16
N ASP A 96 9.84 6.84 -6.42
CA ASP A 96 9.64 5.59 -7.16
C ASP A 96 8.75 4.56 -6.43
N ARG A 97 7.71 5.04 -5.72
CA ARG A 97 6.77 4.23 -4.93
C ARG A 97 5.68 3.60 -5.80
N TYR A 98 6.09 2.63 -6.59
CA TYR A 98 5.22 1.90 -7.51
C TYR A 98 4.13 1.10 -6.80
N ASP A 99 4.34 0.71 -5.54
CA ASP A 99 3.35 0.12 -4.64
C ASP A 99 2.16 1.06 -4.40
N ILE A 100 2.43 2.34 -4.14
CA ILE A 100 1.40 3.38 -3.98
C ILE A 100 0.68 3.63 -5.31
N LEU A 101 1.42 3.79 -6.41
CA LEU A 101 0.84 4.03 -7.74
C LEU A 101 -0.04 2.85 -8.19
N TYR A 102 0.39 1.61 -7.92
CA TYR A 102 -0.41 0.43 -8.21
C TYR A 102 -1.65 0.36 -7.32
N LEU A 103 -1.55 0.62 -6.02
CA LEU A 103 -2.73 0.71 -5.15
C LEU A 103 -3.73 1.76 -5.65
N HIS A 104 -3.24 2.93 -6.07
CA HIS A 104 -4.06 3.99 -6.65
C HIS A 104 -4.79 3.54 -7.92
N SER A 105 -4.08 2.88 -8.83
CA SER A 105 -4.67 2.34 -10.07
C SER A 105 -5.79 1.33 -9.79
N MET A 106 -5.63 0.52 -8.75
CA MET A 106 -6.62 -0.46 -8.32
C MET A 106 -7.84 0.22 -7.69
N ALA A 107 -7.64 1.29 -6.91
CA ALA A 107 -8.73 2.12 -6.40
C ALA A 107 -9.53 2.76 -7.55
N TYR A 108 -8.86 3.36 -8.54
CA TYR A 108 -9.54 3.90 -9.72
C TYR A 108 -10.35 2.85 -10.47
N LYS A 109 -9.80 1.64 -10.64
CA LYS A 109 -10.53 0.52 -11.24
C LYS A 109 -11.80 0.18 -10.46
N ARG A 110 -11.75 0.20 -9.13
CA ARG A 110 -12.92 -0.07 -8.25
C ARG A 110 -13.99 1.00 -8.37
N CYS A 111 -13.59 2.27 -8.52
CA CYS A 111 -14.50 3.38 -8.80
C CYS A 111 -14.98 3.45 -10.27
N GLY A 112 -14.60 2.49 -11.13
CA GLY A 112 -14.97 2.49 -12.55
C GLY A 112 -14.19 3.50 -13.42
N ASN A 113 -13.23 4.23 -12.86
CA ASN A 113 -12.38 5.18 -13.59
C ASN A 113 -11.25 4.45 -14.32
N HIS A 114 -11.61 3.66 -15.33
CA HIS A 114 -10.67 2.85 -16.09
C HIS A 114 -9.59 3.70 -16.78
N ARG A 115 -9.92 4.92 -17.24
CA ARG A 115 -8.95 5.80 -17.91
C ARG A 115 -7.74 6.12 -17.01
N LYS A 116 -7.99 6.56 -15.77
CA LYS A 116 -6.91 6.87 -14.82
C LYS A 116 -6.17 5.61 -14.37
N ALA A 117 -6.89 4.50 -14.17
CA ALA A 117 -6.27 3.21 -13.84
C ALA A 117 -5.28 2.74 -14.91
N ILE A 118 -5.67 2.82 -16.19
CA ILE A 118 -4.84 2.42 -17.33
C ILE A 118 -3.58 3.29 -17.43
N ALA A 119 -3.71 4.61 -17.25
CA ALA A 119 -2.56 5.51 -17.29
C ALA A 119 -1.50 5.13 -16.25
N LEU A 120 -1.93 4.84 -15.01
CA LEU A 120 -1.01 4.40 -13.96
C LEU A 120 -0.45 3.00 -14.22
N TRP A 121 -1.25 2.05 -14.73
CA TRP A 121 -0.71 0.73 -15.07
C TRP A 121 0.32 0.82 -16.19
N ASP A 122 0.10 1.66 -17.20
CA ASP A 122 1.04 1.83 -18.31
C ASP A 122 2.36 2.40 -17.78
N GLU A 123 2.29 3.46 -16.96
CA GLU A 123 3.43 4.06 -16.27
C GLU A 123 4.22 3.05 -15.44
N VAL A 124 3.54 2.25 -14.61
CA VAL A 124 4.18 1.27 -13.71
C VAL A 124 4.69 0.05 -14.48
N SER A 125 4.02 -0.39 -15.54
CA SER A 125 4.40 -1.57 -16.32
C SER A 125 5.77 -1.42 -17.00
N GLY A 126 6.16 -0.20 -17.36
CA GLY A 126 7.45 0.12 -17.96
C GLY A 126 8.64 0.14 -16.98
N ARG A 127 8.41 -0.15 -15.70
CA ARG A 127 9.42 -0.09 -14.63
C ARG A 127 9.96 -1.46 -14.27
N ARG A 128 10.99 -1.50 -13.41
CA ARG A 128 11.60 -2.73 -12.88
C ARG A 128 11.16 -2.97 -11.43
N ALA A 129 9.85 -3.14 -11.24
CA ALA A 129 9.24 -3.38 -9.93
C ALA A 129 8.31 -4.59 -9.96
N VAL A 130 7.97 -5.13 -8.78
CA VAL A 130 7.01 -6.24 -8.66
C VAL A 130 5.62 -5.80 -9.16
N GLU A 131 5.29 -4.54 -8.97
CA GLU A 131 4.05 -3.91 -9.41
C GLU A 131 3.96 -3.78 -10.94
N SER A 132 5.11 -3.73 -11.62
CA SER A 132 5.17 -3.72 -13.08
C SER A 132 4.58 -5.00 -13.67
N PHE A 133 4.83 -6.13 -13.01
CA PHE A 133 4.22 -7.41 -13.36
C PHE A 133 2.70 -7.36 -13.26
N TRP A 134 2.17 -6.93 -12.12
CA TRP A 134 0.72 -6.90 -11.88
C TRP A 134 0.01 -5.89 -12.78
N SER A 135 0.62 -4.73 -13.02
CA SER A 135 0.13 -3.71 -13.95
C SER A 135 0.03 -4.24 -15.39
N GLY A 136 1.05 -4.96 -15.86
CA GLY A 136 1.01 -5.62 -17.18
C GLY A 136 -0.11 -6.64 -17.31
N ILE A 137 -0.41 -7.40 -16.25
CA ILE A 137 -1.54 -8.33 -16.23
C ILE A 137 -2.89 -7.61 -16.31
N GLU A 138 -3.05 -6.46 -15.63
CA GLU A 138 -4.28 -5.67 -15.69
C GLU A 138 -4.47 -5.01 -17.06
N LEU A 139 -3.41 -4.48 -17.68
CA LEU A 139 -3.43 -3.99 -19.06
C LEU A 139 -3.82 -5.09 -20.05
N ALA A 140 -3.24 -6.28 -19.92
CA ALA A 140 -3.59 -7.42 -20.75
C ALA A 140 -5.08 -7.79 -20.62
N LYS A 141 -5.63 -7.79 -19.40
CA LYS A 141 -7.07 -8.01 -19.17
C LYS A 141 -7.93 -6.92 -19.82
N TYR A 142 -7.53 -5.66 -19.70
CA TYR A 142 -8.26 -4.53 -20.29
C TYR A 142 -8.33 -4.65 -21.83
N TYR A 143 -7.18 -4.81 -22.50
CA TYR A 143 -7.13 -4.94 -23.95
C TYR A 143 -7.84 -6.22 -24.44
N GLU A 144 -7.75 -7.33 -23.71
CA GLU A 144 -8.44 -8.58 -24.08
C GLU A 144 -9.97 -8.49 -23.95
N HIS A 145 -10.47 -7.90 -22.86
CA HIS A 145 -11.88 -7.99 -22.50
C HIS A 145 -12.70 -6.77 -22.94
N ARG A 146 -12.15 -5.55 -22.81
CA ARG A 146 -12.84 -4.30 -23.10
C ARG A 146 -12.60 -3.86 -24.55
N VAL A 147 -11.34 -3.73 -24.95
CA VAL A 147 -10.97 -3.19 -26.27
C VAL A 147 -11.05 -4.24 -27.38
N LYS A 148 -10.87 -5.52 -27.02
CA LYS A 148 -10.73 -6.64 -27.97
C LYS A 148 -9.50 -6.52 -28.88
N ASP A 149 -8.48 -5.77 -28.45
CA ASP A 149 -7.17 -5.77 -29.09
C ASP A 149 -6.32 -6.92 -28.53
N PHE A 150 -6.41 -8.07 -29.18
CA PHE A 150 -5.69 -9.26 -28.73
C PHE A 150 -4.18 -9.17 -28.94
N ARG A 151 -3.69 -8.32 -29.85
CA ARG A 151 -2.25 -8.15 -30.09
C ARG A 151 -1.63 -7.37 -28.94
N ARG A 152 -2.18 -6.21 -28.58
CA ARG A 152 -1.74 -5.46 -27.40
C ARG A 152 -1.88 -6.26 -26.12
N ALA A 153 -2.98 -7.01 -25.96
CA ALA A 153 -3.13 -7.89 -24.81
C ALA A 153 -2.02 -8.95 -24.70
N LEU A 154 -1.56 -9.48 -25.84
CA LEU A 154 -0.46 -10.45 -25.89
C LEU A 154 0.89 -9.78 -25.57
N GLU A 155 1.14 -8.58 -26.10
CA GLU A 155 2.36 -7.80 -25.82
C GLU A 155 2.54 -7.58 -24.31
N TYR A 156 1.53 -7.03 -23.62
CA TYR A 156 1.60 -6.83 -22.17
C TYR A 156 1.71 -8.16 -21.39
N THR A 157 1.08 -9.23 -21.88
CA THR A 157 1.22 -10.56 -21.24
C THR A 157 2.64 -11.10 -21.37
N LEU A 158 3.29 -10.91 -22.52
CA LEU A 158 4.67 -11.33 -22.76
C LEU A 158 5.66 -10.47 -21.94
N GLN A 159 5.43 -9.17 -21.84
CA GLN A 159 6.17 -8.28 -20.97
C GLN A 159 6.08 -8.74 -19.50
N ALA A 160 4.86 -8.96 -19.00
CA ALA A 160 4.66 -9.49 -17.64
C ALA A 160 5.36 -10.85 -17.44
N ARG A 161 5.36 -11.74 -18.44
CA ARG A 161 6.09 -13.01 -18.37
C ARG A 161 7.59 -12.81 -18.13
N SER A 162 8.20 -11.81 -18.77
CA SER A 162 9.65 -11.56 -18.69
C SER A 162 10.10 -11.10 -17.30
N ILE A 163 9.21 -10.45 -16.55
CA ILE A 163 9.45 -9.93 -15.20
C ILE A 163 8.69 -10.72 -14.13
N CYS A 164 8.26 -11.93 -14.45
CA CYS A 164 7.45 -12.76 -13.56
C CYS A 164 8.25 -13.10 -12.28
N PRO A 165 7.70 -12.81 -11.08
CA PRO A 165 8.40 -13.10 -9.83
C PRO A 165 8.72 -14.59 -9.67
N VAL A 166 9.93 -14.89 -9.21
CA VAL A 166 10.43 -16.27 -9.01
C VAL A 166 9.58 -17.01 -7.96
N GLY A 167 9.35 -18.31 -8.17
CA GLY A 167 8.63 -19.16 -7.22
C GLY A 167 7.11 -19.03 -7.24
N THR A 168 6.52 -18.24 -8.14
CA THR A 168 5.07 -18.03 -8.18
C THR A 168 4.32 -19.08 -9.02
N SER A 169 3.15 -19.50 -8.53
CA SER A 169 2.18 -20.34 -9.27
C SER A 169 1.60 -19.65 -10.51
N VAL A 170 1.83 -18.34 -10.65
CA VAL A 170 1.27 -17.48 -11.69
C VAL A 170 1.87 -17.74 -13.07
N LYS A 171 3.04 -18.40 -13.17
CA LYS A 171 3.66 -18.76 -14.46
C LYS A 171 2.72 -19.59 -15.34
N ALA A 172 2.01 -20.55 -14.76
CA ALA A 172 1.07 -21.39 -15.49
C ALA A 172 -0.12 -20.57 -16.03
N ASP A 173 -0.61 -19.61 -15.25
CA ASP A 173 -1.73 -18.75 -15.64
C ASP A 173 -1.35 -17.77 -16.76
N ILE A 174 -0.13 -17.26 -16.74
CA ILE A 174 0.43 -16.45 -17.83
C ILE A 174 0.51 -17.27 -19.11
N GLN A 175 1.05 -18.49 -19.05
CA GLN A 175 1.17 -19.34 -20.23
C GLN A 175 -0.22 -19.66 -20.82
N LYS A 176 -1.18 -20.04 -19.97
CA LYS A 176 -2.59 -20.24 -20.38
C LYS A 176 -3.18 -19.00 -21.05
N ARG A 177 -2.87 -17.79 -20.57
CA ARG A 177 -3.31 -16.53 -21.18
C ARG A 177 -2.67 -16.30 -22.54
N ILE A 178 -1.36 -16.54 -22.68
CA ILE A 178 -0.64 -16.46 -23.96
C ILE A 178 -1.28 -17.37 -25.00
N ASP A 179 -1.52 -18.64 -24.65
CA ASP A 179 -2.09 -19.63 -25.57
C ASP A 179 -3.54 -19.28 -25.95
N ARG A 180 -4.32 -18.76 -24.99
CA ARG A 180 -5.67 -18.24 -25.25
C ARG A 180 -5.64 -17.05 -26.21
N LEU A 181 -4.73 -16.09 -26.02
CA LEU A 181 -4.61 -14.90 -26.86
C LEU A 181 -4.13 -15.24 -28.27
N LYS A 182 -3.13 -16.12 -28.42
CA LYS A 182 -2.68 -16.62 -29.74
C LYS A 182 -3.83 -17.27 -30.52
N ARG A 183 -4.65 -18.11 -29.87
CA ARG A 183 -5.84 -18.71 -30.50
C ARG A 183 -6.87 -17.66 -30.93
N LYS A 184 -7.11 -16.63 -30.11
CA LYS A 184 -8.02 -15.53 -30.46
C LYS A 184 -7.52 -14.70 -31.64
N ILE A 185 -6.21 -14.40 -31.68
CA ILE A 185 -5.58 -13.68 -32.81
C ILE A 185 -5.75 -14.47 -34.11
N TYR A 186 -5.42 -15.77 -34.10
CA TYR A 186 -5.56 -16.63 -35.28
C TYR A 186 -7.00 -16.64 -35.80
N ARG A 187 -7.98 -16.88 -34.92
CA ARG A 187 -9.41 -16.88 -35.31
C ARG A 187 -9.88 -15.52 -35.85
N HIS A 188 -9.40 -14.42 -35.30
CA HIS A 188 -9.77 -13.08 -35.75
C HIS A 188 -9.16 -12.73 -37.11
N GLN A 189 -8.01 -13.31 -37.44
CA GLN A 189 -7.38 -13.16 -38.76
C GLN A 189 -8.06 -14.01 -39.85
N THR A 190 -8.56 -15.20 -39.50
CA THR A 190 -9.24 -16.09 -40.46
C THR A 190 -10.73 -15.77 -40.66
N SER A 191 -11.30 -14.84 -39.88
CA SER A 191 -12.71 -14.42 -39.99
C SER A 191 -12.88 -13.09 -40.72
N LYS A 192 -11.79 -12.52 -41.25
CA LYS A 192 -11.75 -11.35 -42.14
C LYS A 192 -11.32 -11.79 -43.52
#